data_AF-A0A6P0P9A8-F1
#
_entry.id   AF-A0A6P0P9A8-F1
#
_cell.length_a   1.000
_cell.length_b   1.000
_cell.length_c   1.000
_cell.angle_alpha   90.00
_cell.angle_beta   90.00
_cell.angle_gamma   90.00
#
_symmetry.space_group_name_H-M   'P 1'
#
loop_
_entity.id
_entity.type
_entity.pdbx_description
1 polymer ?
#
loop_
_entity_poly.entity_id
_entity_poly.type
_entity_poly.pdbx_seq_one_letter_code
_entity_poly.pdbx_strand_id
1 'polypeptide(L)' 'MGIPFEQNFLQINQEIYQSQVREIDFKNPKTPEIINKWIKDNTKGKIDKIIETLDRDSVMVLLNAIYFKGNWQK' A
#
# COMPACT_ATOMS: atom_id res chain seq x y z
N MET A 1 -12.35 -13.25 11.62
CA MET A 1 -12.89 -11.91 11.90
C MET A 1 -11.71 -10.98 11.99
N GLY A 2 -11.65 -9.97 11.11
CA GLY A 2 -10.57 -8.98 11.07
C GLY A 2 -10.52 -8.12 12.34
N ILE A 3 -9.45 -7.35 12.48
CA ILE A 3 -9.29 -6.39 13.58
C ILE A 3 -10.16 -5.16 13.28
N PRO A 4 -11.05 -4.75 14.20
CA PRO A 4 -11.85 -3.54 14.00
C PRO A 4 -10.94 -2.30 14.01
N PHE A 5 -11.12 -1.41 13.03
CA PHE A 5 -10.45 -0.12 12.98
C PHE A 5 -11.45 1.00 13.29
N GLU A 6 -10.95 2.07 13.90
CA GLU A 6 -11.73 3.28 14.13
C GLU A 6 -12.23 3.86 12.81
N GLN A 7 -13.54 4.07 12.69
CA GLN A 7 -14.15 4.52 11.43
C GLN A 7 -13.63 5.89 11.00
N ASN A 8 -13.43 6.80 11.95
CA ASN A 8 -12.89 8.12 11.66
C ASN A 8 -11.46 8.05 11.10
N PHE A 9 -10.65 7.10 11.57
CA PHE A 9 -9.31 6.87 11.02
C PHE A 9 -9.39 6.45 9.55
N LEU A 10 -10.28 5.51 9.21
CA LEU A 10 -10.46 5.06 7.82
C LEU A 10 -11.01 6.19 6.93
N GLN A 11 -11.98 6.97 7.43
CA GLN A 11 -12.60 8.06 6.70
C GLN A 11 -11.61 9.17 6.38
N ILE A 12 -10.84 9.66 7.36
CA ILE A 12 -9.81 10.68 7.15
C ILE A 12 -8.79 10.24 6.09
N ASN A 13 -8.35 8.98 6.17
CA ASN A 13 -7.39 8.43 5.22
C ASN A 13 -7.97 8.33 3.80
N GLN A 14 -9.26 8.03 3.65
CA GLN A 14 -9.92 7.99 2.34
C GLN A 14 -10.16 9.40 1.79
N GLU A 15 -10.65 10.33 2.60
CA GLU A 15 -11.05 11.67 2.14
C GLU A 15 -9.86 12.58 1.85
N ILE A 16 -8.83 12.57 2.72
CA ILE A 16 -7.68 13.49 2.61
C ILE A 16 -6.60 12.91 1.70
N TYR A 17 -6.27 11.63 1.88
CA TYR A 17 -5.15 10.99 1.17
C TYR A 17 -5.58 10.15 -0.02
N GLN A 18 -6.90 10.09 -0.30
CA GLN A 18 -7.46 9.25 -1.37
C GLN A 18 -6.99 7.79 -1.26
N SER A 19 -6.74 7.34 -0.02
CA SER A 19 -6.20 6.01 0.21
C SER A 19 -7.26 4.94 -0.04
N GLN A 20 -6.80 3.76 -0.46
CA GLN A 20 -7.64 2.57 -0.56
C GLN A 20 -7.40 1.71 0.67
N VAL A 21 -8.46 1.37 1.41
CA VAL A 21 -8.40 0.38 2.48
C VAL A 21 -8.64 -0.99 1.88
N ARG A 22 -7.72 -1.93 2.11
CA ARG A 22 -7.83 -3.32 1.67
C ARG A 22 -7.54 -4.26 2.83
N GLU A 23 -8.45 -5.18 3.08
CA GLU A 23 -8.21 -6.29 3.99
C GLU A 23 -7.33 -7.34 3.29
N ILE A 24 -6.27 -7.79 3.97
CA ILE A 24 -5.34 -8.79 3.45
C ILE A 24 -4.85 -9.70 4.57
N ASP A 25 -4.59 -10.96 4.24
CA ASP A 25 -4.09 -11.95 5.19
C ASP A 25 -2.55 -11.90 5.27
N PHE A 26 -1.99 -11.34 6.34
CA PHE A 26 -0.54 -11.30 6.54
C PHE A 26 0.11 -12.67 6.82
N LYS A 27 -0.68 -13.70 7.14
CA LYS A 27 -0.16 -15.06 7.30
C LYS A 27 0.04 -15.77 5.97
N ASN A 28 -0.60 -15.29 4.91
CA ASN A 28 -0.38 -15.81 3.56
C ASN A 28 1.04 -15.41 3.09
N PRO A 29 1.92 -16.39 2.80
CA PRO A 29 3.29 -16.10 2.36
C PRO A 29 3.36 -15.34 1.03
N LYS A 30 2.27 -15.30 0.25
CA LYS A 30 2.17 -14.56 -1.02
C LYS A 30 1.77 -13.09 -0.85
N THR A 31 1.51 -12.65 0.37
CA THR A 31 1.02 -11.29 0.65
C THR A 31 2.01 -10.20 0.23
N PRO A 32 3.33 -10.32 0.47
CA PRO A 32 4.31 -9.38 -0.08
C PRO A 32 4.20 -9.22 -1.60
N GLU A 33 4.04 -10.31 -2.35
CA GLU A 33 3.90 -10.29 -3.80
C GLU A 33 2.60 -9.61 -4.25
N ILE A 34 1.50 -9.82 -3.52
CA ILE A 34 0.22 -9.16 -3.79
C ILE A 34 0.36 -7.64 -3.61
N ILE A 35 0.97 -7.19 -2.51
CA ILE A 35 1.18 -5.76 -2.23
C ILE A 35 2.12 -5.14 -3.27
N ASN A 36 3.24 -5.80 -3.59
CA ASN A 36 4.18 -5.30 -4.60
C ASN A 36 3.57 -5.25 -6.01
N LYS A 37 2.74 -6.23 -6.37
CA LYS A 37 1.98 -6.18 -7.63
C LYS A 37 1.06 -4.95 -7.66
N TRP A 38 0.33 -4.68 -6.58
CA TRP A 38 -0.50 -3.49 -6.49
C TRP A 38 0.33 -2.20 -6.61
N ILE A 39 1.49 -2.10 -5.95
CA ILE A 39 2.42 -0.96 -6.09
C ILE A 39 2.85 -0.78 -7.55
N LYS A 40 3.30 -1.86 -8.20
CA LYS A 40 3.76 -1.84 -9.57
C LYS A 40 2.67 -1.36 -10.53
N ASP A 41 1.45 -1.88 -10.37
CA ASP A 41 0.31 -1.50 -11.20
C ASP A 41 -0.06 -0.02 -10.99
N ASN A 42 -0.10 0.47 -9.74
CA ASN A 42 -0.43 1.87 -9.44
C ASN A 42 0.67 2.88 -9.79
N THR A 43 1.91 2.42 -9.88
CA THR A 43 3.06 3.26 -10.27
C THR A 43 3.43 3.09 -11.74
N LYS A 44 2.58 2.44 -12.55
CA LYS A 44 2.82 2.16 -13.97
C LYS A 44 4.18 1.49 -14.23
N GLY A 45 4.56 0.58 -13.34
CA GLY A 45 5.82 -0.16 -13.40
C GLY A 45 7.06 0.66 -13.03
N LYS A 46 6.92 1.84 -12.40
CA LYS A 46 8.07 2.65 -11.98
C LYS A 46 8.63 2.24 -10.63
N ILE A 47 7.81 1.60 -9.79
CA ILE A 47 8.25 1.02 -8.53
C ILE A 47 7.88 -0.47 -8.57
N ASP A 48 8.87 -1.32 -8.74
CA ASP A 48 8.67 -2.76 -8.91
C ASP A 48 8.45 -3.50 -7.58
N LYS A 49 9.13 -3.09 -6.51
CA LYS A 49 9.08 -3.73 -5.20
C LYS A 49 9.37 -2.73 -4.08
N ILE A 50 8.58 -2.77 -3.01
CA ILE A 50 8.80 -2.04 -1.75
C ILE A 50 8.90 -3.02 -0.57
N ILE A 51 7.99 -4.01 -0.50
CA ILE A 51 7.97 -4.96 0.62
C ILE A 51 8.82 -6.18 0.28
N GLU A 52 9.89 -6.41 1.02
CA GLU A 52 10.71 -7.62 0.87
C GLU A 52 10.26 -8.75 1.80
N THR A 53 10.05 -8.40 3.05
CA THR A 53 9.55 -9.28 4.10
C THR A 53 8.42 -8.58 4.82
N LEU A 54 7.47 -9.36 5.32
CA LEU A 54 6.33 -8.85 6.06
C LEU A 54 6.13 -9.77 7.26
N ASP A 55 6.04 -9.18 8.44
CA ASP A 55 5.79 -9.95 9.65
C ASP A 55 4.36 -10.50 9.62
N ARG A 56 4.21 -11.79 9.94
CA ARG A 56 2.91 -12.47 9.97
C ARG A 56 1.99 -11.95 11.07
N ASP A 57 2.57 -11.34 12.10
CA ASP A 57 1.84 -10.73 13.20
C ASP A 57 1.55 -9.23 12.95
N SER A 58 1.86 -8.72 11.75
CA SER A 58 1.48 -7.36 11.34
C SER A 58 -0.04 -7.17 11.41
N VAL A 59 -0.45 -5.96 11.81
CA VAL A 59 -1.88 -5.59 11.88
C VAL A 59 -2.30 -4.69 10.72
N MET A 60 -1.40 -3.83 10.24
CA MET A 60 -1.67 -2.88 9.17
C MET A 60 -0.37 -2.45 8.48
N VAL A 61 -0.45 -2.19 7.18
CA VAL A 61 0.59 -1.49 6.41
C VAL A 61 -0.01 -0.21 5.85
N LEU A 62 0.54 0.94 6.26
CA LEU A 62 0.26 2.22 5.62
C LEU A 62 1.33 2.47 4.56
N LEU A 63 0.90 2.63 3.31
CA LEU A 63 1.78 2.67 2.15
C LEU A 63 1.53 3.92 1.31
N ASN A 64 2.62 4.60 0.93
CA ASN A 64 2.61 5.69 -0.03
C ASN A 64 3.72 5.46 -1.07
N ALA A 65 3.40 5.65 -2.36
CA ALA A 65 4.33 5.45 -3.46
C ALA A 65 4.20 6.60 -4.46
N ILE A 66 5.27 7.39 -4.61
CA ILE A 66 5.30 8.58 -5.47
C ILE A 66 6.45 8.44 -6.47
N TYR A 67 6.14 8.66 -7.76
CA TYR A 67 7.14 8.75 -8.83
C TYR A 67 7.00 10.10 -9.55
N PHE A 68 8.12 10.81 -9.70
CA PHE A 68 8.18 12.07 -10.42
C PHE A 68 9.21 11.99 -11.56
N LYS A 69 8.84 12.50 -12.74
CA LYS A 69 9.74 12.66 -13.88
C LYS A 69 9.54 14.05 -14.48
N GLY A 70 10.53 14.92 -14.32
CA GLY A 70 10.58 16.24 -14.95
C GLY A 70 11.71 16.29 -15.99
N ASN A 71 11.47 17.00 -17.09
CA ASN A 71 12.54 17.40 -18.00
C ASN A 71 13.01 18.79 -17.59
N TRP A 72 14.31 19.06 -17.73
CA TRP A 72 14.85 20.40 -17.52
C TRP A 72 14.38 21.37 -18.60
N GLN A 73 14.12 22.62 -18.19
CA GLN A 73 13.86 23.71 -19.11
C GLN A 73 15.19 24.12 -19.78
N LYS A 74 15.16 24.35 -21.10
CA LYS A 74 16.28 24.95 -21.83
C LYS A 74 16.28 26.47 -21.66
#